data_AF-A0A1Q3BYB0-F1
#
_entry.id   AF-A0A1Q3BYB0-F1
#
_cell.length_a   1.000
_cell.length_b   1.000
_cell.length_c   1.000
_cell.angle_alpha   90.00
_cell.angle_beta   90.00
_cell.angle_gamma   90.00
#
_symmetry.space_group_name_H-M   'P 1'
#
loop_
_entity.id
_entity.type
_entity.pdbx_description
1 polymer ?
#
loop_
_entity_poly.entity_id
_entity_poly.type
_entity_poly.pdbx_seq_one_letter_code
_entity_poly.pdbx_strand_id
1 'polypeptide(L)'
;MTIFIQSLDYNLWDLILDGPNLPTITNENGEIISKPRNKYNDDDRKIVQLNAKAKHVIICAINSNKFNRVSSCVSAKEMWDRLEVTYEGTNQVKEAKINMLVHEYEMFTMHDNEDIKTMFTRITLFTKSLNEDILIVQIYVDSTNESLCKDFAKIM
;
A
#
# COMPACT_ATOMS: atom_id res chain seq x y z
N MET A 1 -5.34 3.94 -8.96
CA MET A 1 -6.67 3.73 -8.34
C MET A 1 -7.20 5.00 -7.67
N THR A 2 -6.30 5.78 -7.04
CA THR A 2 -6.56 7.05 -6.35
C THR A 2 -7.45 8.03 -7.13
N ILE A 3 -7.08 8.40 -8.37
CA ILE A 3 -7.85 9.37 -9.19
C ILE A 3 -9.30 8.92 -9.40
N PHE A 4 -9.52 7.63 -9.67
CA PHE A 4 -10.86 7.08 -9.86
C PHE A 4 -11.68 7.14 -8.57
N ILE A 5 -11.11 6.75 -7.43
CA ILE A 5 -11.79 6.78 -6.13
C ILE A 5 -12.12 8.22 -5.73
N GLN A 6 -11.16 9.14 -5.85
CA GLN A 6 -11.37 10.56 -5.54
C GLN A 6 -12.43 11.21 -6.42
N SER A 7 -12.58 10.77 -7.68
CA SER A 7 -13.64 11.25 -8.57
C SER A 7 -15.06 10.83 -8.13
N LEU A 8 -15.18 9.73 -7.38
CA LEU A 8 -16.45 9.23 -6.86
C LEU A 8 -16.88 9.92 -5.57
N ASP A 9 -15.90 10.27 -4.73
CA ASP A 9 -15.99 11.07 -3.50
C ASP A 9 -14.56 11.21 -2.96
N TYR A 10 -14.11 12.45 -2.79
CA TYR A 10 -12.73 12.75 -2.40
C TYR A 10 -12.36 12.07 -1.07
N ASN A 11 -13.28 12.02 -0.11
CA ASN A 11 -13.05 11.48 1.23
C ASN A 11 -12.96 9.94 1.26
N LEU A 12 -13.32 9.25 0.17
CA LEU A 12 -13.21 7.79 0.12
C LEU A 12 -11.76 7.33 0.14
N TRP A 13 -10.87 8.07 -0.52
CA TRP A 13 -9.46 7.68 -0.57
C TRP A 13 -8.82 7.82 0.81
N ASP A 14 -9.07 8.92 1.51
CA ASP A 14 -8.59 9.16 2.87
C ASP A 14 -9.12 8.09 3.83
N LEU A 15 -10.41 7.73 3.75
CA LEU A 15 -10.98 6.64 4.56
C LEU A 15 -10.33 5.27 4.28
N ILE A 16 -9.93 5.01 3.03
CA ILE A 16 -9.24 3.77 2.66
C ILE A 16 -7.82 3.74 3.21
N LEU A 17 -7.12 4.88 3.25
CA LEU A 17 -5.74 4.95 3.74
C LEU A 17 -5.64 5.01 5.26
N ASP A 18 -6.45 5.85 5.90
CA ASP A 18 -6.37 6.11 7.35
C ASP A 18 -7.23 5.13 8.15
N GLY A 19 -8.25 4.57 7.50
CA GLY A 19 -9.23 3.69 8.11
C GLY A 19 -10.42 4.44 8.69
N PRO A 20 -11.63 3.85 8.58
CA PRO A 20 -12.81 4.43 9.19
C PRO A 20 -12.75 4.29 10.72
N ASN A 21 -13.09 5.38 11.43
CA ASN A 21 -13.43 5.32 12.85
C ASN A 21 -14.81 4.66 13.02
N LEU A 22 -14.87 3.35 12.80
CA LEU A 22 -16.13 2.60 12.86
C LEU A 22 -16.77 2.75 14.25
N PRO A 23 -18.11 2.88 14.32
CA PRO A 23 -18.81 3.05 15.59
C PRO A 23 -18.52 1.91 16.57
N THR A 24 -18.02 2.26 17.75
CA THR A 24 -17.73 1.32 18.85
C THR A 24 -18.41 1.75 20.14
N ILE A 25 -18.57 0.80 21.07
CA ILE A 25 -19.02 1.03 22.44
C ILE A 25 -18.17 0.21 23.39
N THR A 26 -18.05 0.66 24.63
CA THR A 26 -17.48 -0.14 25.72
C THR A 26 -18.57 -1.01 26.34
N ASN A 27 -18.35 -2.32 26.45
CA ASN A 27 -19.28 -3.23 27.11
C ASN A 27 -19.14 -3.18 28.65
N GLU A 28 -19.99 -3.94 29.35
CA GLU A 28 -19.99 -4.01 30.82
C GLU A 28 -18.67 -4.54 31.41
N ASN A 29 -17.89 -5.27 30.62
CA ASN A 29 -16.57 -5.80 30.98
C ASN A 29 -15.42 -4.83 30.68
N GLY A 30 -15.70 -3.63 30.14
CA GLY A 30 -14.69 -2.65 29.76
C GLY A 30 -14.07 -2.87 28.36
N GLU A 31 -14.56 -3.83 27.58
CA GLU A 31 -14.03 -4.15 26.26
C GLU A 31 -14.66 -3.25 25.18
N ILE A 32 -13.85 -2.83 24.20
CA ILE A 32 -14.32 -2.07 23.04
C ILE A 32 -14.90 -3.03 22.00
N ILE A 33 -16.20 -2.95 21.75
CA ILE A 33 -16.91 -3.76 20.77
C ILE A 33 -17.60 -2.88 19.72
N SER A 34 -17.94 -3.46 18.56
CA SER A 34 -18.72 -2.75 17.55
C SER A 34 -20.08 -2.31 18.11
N LYS A 35 -20.42 -1.05 17.86
CA LYS A 35 -21.70 -0.50 18.28
C LYS A 35 -22.84 -1.24 17.55
N PRO A 36 -23.90 -1.66 18.26
CA PRO A 36 -25.07 -2.25 17.62
C PRO A 36 -25.76 -1.28 16.66
N ARG A 37 -26.17 -1.78 15.48
CA ARG A 37 -26.79 -0.96 14.41
C ARG A 37 -28.01 -0.16 14.86
N ASN A 38 -28.81 -0.71 15.78
CA ASN A 38 -30.00 -0.05 16.33
C ASN A 38 -29.66 1.17 17.21
N LYS A 39 -28.41 1.33 17.64
CA LYS A 39 -27.92 2.46 18.44
C LYS A 39 -27.16 3.51 17.61
N TYR A 40 -27.10 3.36 16.28
CA TYR A 40 -26.39 4.31 15.43
C TYR A 40 -27.10 5.66 15.38
N ASN A 41 -26.33 6.73 15.64
CA ASN A 41 -26.73 8.09 15.31
C ASN A 41 -26.47 8.39 13.82
N ASP A 42 -26.76 9.61 13.38
CA ASP A 42 -26.60 9.98 11.97
C ASP A 42 -25.14 9.98 11.50
N ASP A 43 -24.20 10.34 12.38
CA ASP A 43 -22.77 10.35 12.04
C ASP A 43 -22.20 8.94 11.96
N ASP A 44 -22.60 8.04 12.86
CA ASP A 44 -22.30 6.61 12.81
C ASP A 44 -22.74 6.02 11.46
N ARG A 45 -23.95 6.38 11.01
CA ARG A 45 -24.50 5.92 9.72
C ARG A 45 -23.69 6.46 8.55
N LYS A 46 -23.29 7.73 8.56
CA LYS A 46 -22.45 8.32 7.50
C LYS A 46 -21.13 7.56 7.37
N ILE A 47 -20.43 7.30 8.49
CA ILE A 47 -19.15 6.58 8.50
C ILE A 47 -19.32 5.16 7.95
N VAL A 48 -20.34 4.44 8.41
CA VAL A 48 -20.59 3.06 7.97
C VAL A 48 -20.99 3.01 6.48
N GLN A 49 -21.77 3.98 6.01
CA GLN A 49 -22.12 4.11 4.58
C GLN A 49 -20.89 4.40 3.72
N LEU A 50 -20.03 5.31 4.16
CA LEU A 50 -18.81 5.66 3.42
C LEU A 50 -17.85 4.47 3.35
N ASN A 51 -17.67 3.74 4.47
CA ASN A 51 -16.90 2.49 4.48
C ASN A 51 -17.53 1.42 3.56
N ALA A 52 -18.84 1.26 3.55
CA ALA A 52 -19.52 0.32 2.65
C ALA A 52 -19.32 0.68 1.17
N LYS A 53 -19.39 1.98 0.82
CA LYS A 53 -19.10 2.50 -0.52
C LYS A 53 -17.66 2.22 -0.92
N ALA A 54 -16.70 2.48 -0.03
CA ALA A 54 -15.28 2.18 -0.24
C ALA A 54 -15.03 0.69 -0.49
N LYS A 55 -15.58 -0.19 0.37
CA LYS A 55 -15.50 -1.65 0.19
C LYS A 55 -16.05 -2.09 -1.16
N HIS A 56 -17.20 -1.55 -1.56
CA HIS A 56 -17.82 -1.86 -2.85
C HIS A 56 -16.92 -1.48 -4.02
N VAL A 57 -16.34 -0.28 -4.01
CA VAL A 57 -15.40 0.17 -5.05
C VAL A 57 -14.19 -0.77 -5.16
N ILE A 58 -13.62 -1.19 -4.03
CA ILE A 58 -12.51 -2.16 -4.01
C ILE A 58 -12.95 -3.50 -4.62
N ILE A 59 -14.11 -4.04 -4.21
CA ILE A 59 -14.63 -5.32 -4.71
C ILE A 59 -14.85 -5.28 -6.22
N CYS A 60 -15.40 -4.19 -6.76
CA CYS A 60 -15.64 -4.03 -8.19
C CYS A 60 -14.35 -3.97 -9.03
N ALA A 61 -13.22 -3.62 -8.41
CA ALA A 61 -11.94 -3.49 -9.10
C ALA A 61 -11.06 -4.76 -9.03
N ILE A 62 -11.45 -5.78 -8.28
CA ILE A 62 -10.66 -7.00 -8.09
C ILE A 62 -11.34 -8.23 -8.70
N ASN A 63 -10.52 -9.23 -9.07
CA ASN A 63 -11.03 -10.50 -9.61
C ASN A 63 -11.47 -11.46 -8.50
N SER A 64 -12.17 -12.55 -8.87
CA SER A 64 -12.77 -13.51 -7.93
C SER A 64 -11.77 -14.18 -6.98
N ASN A 65 -10.53 -14.44 -7.43
CA ASN A 65 -9.49 -15.02 -6.56
C ASN A 65 -9.11 -14.05 -5.44
N LYS A 66 -8.92 -12.77 -5.78
CA LYS A 66 -8.58 -11.72 -4.81
C LYS A 66 -9.76 -11.37 -3.90
N PHE A 67 -10.98 -11.43 -4.42
CA PHE A 67 -12.19 -11.25 -3.61
C PHE A 67 -12.24 -12.19 -2.41
N ASN A 68 -11.97 -13.48 -2.61
CA ASN A 68 -12.00 -14.47 -1.53
C ASN A 68 -11.00 -14.16 -0.40
N ARG A 69 -9.91 -13.43 -0.69
CA ARG A 69 -8.92 -13.04 0.31
C ARG A 69 -9.36 -11.86 1.18
N VAL A 70 -10.24 -11.01 0.69
CA VAL A 70 -10.60 -9.73 1.33
C VAL A 70 -12.07 -9.63 1.72
N SER A 71 -12.90 -10.60 1.34
CA SER A 71 -14.35 -10.59 1.58
C SER A 71 -14.73 -10.59 3.06
N SER A 72 -13.88 -11.17 3.92
CA SER A 72 -14.08 -11.20 5.37
C SER A 72 -13.60 -9.94 6.11
N CYS A 73 -12.89 -9.03 5.44
CA CYS A 73 -12.34 -7.84 6.08
C CYS A 73 -13.45 -6.90 6.56
N VAL A 74 -13.25 -6.31 7.74
CA VAL A 74 -14.23 -5.47 8.43
C VAL A 74 -14.34 -4.10 7.76
N SER A 75 -13.20 -3.50 7.39
CA SER A 75 -13.11 -2.17 6.79
C SER A 75 -12.51 -2.17 5.39
N ALA A 76 -12.74 -1.09 4.64
CA ALA A 76 -12.08 -0.88 3.35
C ALA A 76 -10.56 -0.75 3.49
N LYS A 77 -10.09 -0.16 4.60
CA LYS A 77 -8.66 -0.10 4.97
C LYS A 77 -8.06 -1.49 5.10
N GLU A 78 -8.70 -2.39 5.83
CA GLU A 78 -8.21 -3.75 5.99
C GLU A 78 -8.20 -4.52 4.65
N MET A 79 -9.20 -4.28 3.78
CA MET A 79 -9.18 -4.81 2.41
C MET A 79 -7.99 -4.26 1.62
N TRP A 80 -7.72 -2.96 1.71
CA TRP A 80 -6.62 -2.28 1.02
C TRP A 80 -5.26 -2.79 1.47
N ASP A 81 -5.01 -2.84 2.78
CA ASP A 81 -3.75 -3.34 3.36
C ASP A 81 -3.48 -4.78 2.94
N ARG A 82 -4.52 -5.61 2.88
CA ARG A 82 -4.39 -7.01 2.45
C ARG A 82 -4.12 -7.14 0.95
N LEU A 83 -4.65 -6.23 0.14
CA LEU A 83 -4.33 -6.16 -1.28
C LEU A 83 -2.90 -5.67 -1.49
N GLU A 84 -2.46 -4.63 -0.78
CA GLU A 84 -1.09 -4.12 -0.81
C GLU A 84 -0.09 -5.26 -0.53
N VAL A 85 -0.28 -6.00 0.56
CA VAL A 85 0.55 -7.18 0.87
C VAL A 85 0.47 -8.26 -0.22
N THR A 86 -0.70 -8.46 -0.83
CA THR A 86 -0.87 -9.48 -1.89
C THR A 86 -0.14 -9.11 -3.18
N TYR A 87 -0.07 -7.83 -3.53
CA TYR A 87 0.55 -7.37 -4.77
C TYR A 87 2.03 -7.03 -4.61
N GLU A 88 2.39 -6.34 -3.53
CA GLU A 88 3.74 -5.81 -3.31
C GLU A 88 4.59 -6.70 -2.41
N GLY A 89 3.96 -7.63 -1.69
CA GLY A 89 4.61 -8.42 -0.64
C GLY A 89 4.65 -7.69 0.70
N THR A 90 5.06 -8.40 1.75
CA THR A 90 5.25 -7.80 3.08
C THR A 90 6.52 -6.95 3.11
N ASN A 91 6.65 -6.09 4.12
CA ASN A 91 7.88 -5.31 4.34
C ASN A 91 9.12 -6.21 4.43
N GLN A 92 9.02 -7.39 5.05
CA GLN A 92 10.15 -8.33 5.13
C GLN A 92 10.54 -8.88 3.75
N VAL A 93 9.56 -9.15 2.87
CA VAL A 93 9.84 -9.58 1.50
C VAL A 93 10.47 -8.44 0.69
N LYS A 94 9.98 -7.22 0.86
CA LYS A 94 10.55 -6.01 0.24
C LYS A 94 12.00 -5.80 0.69
N GLU A 95 12.25 -5.85 2.00
CA GLU A 95 13.60 -5.71 2.58
C GLU A 95 14.54 -6.82 2.11
N ALA A 96 14.08 -8.07 2.07
CA ALA A 96 14.87 -9.19 1.55
C ALA A 96 15.26 -8.98 0.08
N LYS A 97 14.32 -8.49 -0.76
CA LYS A 97 14.62 -8.16 -2.16
C LYS A 97 15.67 -7.06 -2.27
N ILE A 98 15.55 -5.98 -1.47
CA ILE A 98 16.55 -4.90 -1.45
C ILE A 98 17.91 -5.45 -1.07
N ASN A 99 18.00 -6.24 0.00
CA ASN A 99 19.27 -6.83 0.44
C ASN A 99 19.89 -7.74 -0.63
N MET A 100 19.08 -8.52 -1.33
CA MET A 100 19.55 -9.32 -2.46
C MET A 100 20.09 -8.45 -3.59
N LEU A 101 19.38 -7.38 -3.96
CA LEU A 101 19.84 -6.46 -5.00
C LEU A 101 21.11 -5.72 -4.56
N VAL A 102 21.17 -5.17 -3.34
CA VAL A 102 22.39 -4.53 -2.82
C VAL A 102 23.58 -5.48 -2.88
N HIS A 103 23.39 -6.75 -2.52
CA HIS A 103 24.45 -7.75 -2.64
C HIS A 103 24.86 -8.00 -4.10
N GLU A 104 23.92 -8.13 -5.03
CA GLU A 104 24.22 -8.26 -6.47
C GLU A 104 24.98 -7.05 -7.02
N TYR A 105 24.67 -5.85 -6.52
CA TYR A 105 25.38 -4.62 -6.87
C TYR A 105 26.83 -4.63 -6.35
N GLU A 106 27.03 -4.98 -5.09
CA GLU A 106 28.37 -5.08 -4.48
C GLU A 106 29.25 -6.12 -5.18
N MET A 107 28.64 -7.20 -5.67
CA MET A 107 29.31 -8.26 -6.43
C MET A 107 29.39 -7.95 -7.94
N PHE A 108 28.84 -6.83 -8.40
CA PHE A 108 28.78 -6.51 -9.82
C PHE A 108 30.19 -6.30 -10.38
N THR A 109 30.54 -7.15 -11.34
CA THR A 109 31.82 -7.10 -12.04
C THR A 109 31.58 -7.29 -13.53
N MET A 110 32.42 -6.62 -14.32
CA MET A 110 32.46 -6.84 -15.76
C MET A 110 32.96 -8.27 -16.02
N HIS A 111 32.30 -8.99 -16.93
CA HIS A 111 32.72 -10.36 -17.27
C HIS A 111 33.89 -10.36 -18.25
N ASP A 112 34.69 -11.44 -18.22
CA ASP A 112 35.92 -11.56 -19.05
C ASP A 112 35.66 -11.43 -20.57
N ASN A 113 34.47 -11.80 -21.04
CA ASN A 113 34.06 -11.75 -22.45
C ASN A 113 33.00 -10.68 -22.75
N GLU A 114 32.80 -9.75 -21.83
CA GLU A 114 31.84 -8.66 -21.98
C GLU A 114 32.54 -7.40 -22.50
N ASP A 115 31.85 -6.61 -23.33
CA ASP A 115 32.32 -5.28 -23.72
C ASP A 115 31.70 -4.19 -22.82
N ILE A 116 32.33 -3.01 -22.78
CA ILE A 116 31.93 -1.90 -21.91
C ILE A 116 30.46 -1.48 -22.14
N LYS A 117 29.95 -1.52 -23.38
CA LYS A 117 28.55 -1.15 -23.66
C LYS A 117 27.59 -2.19 -23.11
N THR A 118 27.93 -3.47 -23.23
CA THR A 118 27.15 -4.57 -22.67
C THR A 118 27.12 -4.50 -21.14
N MET A 119 28.26 -4.23 -20.51
CA MET A 119 28.34 -3.99 -19.06
C MET A 119 27.50 -2.81 -18.62
N PHE A 120 27.61 -1.68 -19.34
CA PHE A 120 26.83 -0.47 -19.06
C PHE A 120 25.32 -0.70 -19.21
N THR A 121 24.92 -1.51 -20.18
CA THR A 121 23.52 -1.89 -20.37
C THR A 121 23.01 -2.72 -19.18
N ARG A 122 23.81 -3.69 -18.72
CA ARG A 122 23.46 -4.52 -17.56
C ARG A 122 23.31 -3.72 -16.28
N ILE A 123 24.26 -2.84 -15.97
CA ILE A 123 24.16 -2.00 -14.77
C ILE A 123 22.98 -1.04 -14.87
N THR A 124 22.67 -0.50 -16.06
CA THR A 124 21.49 0.36 -16.25
C THR A 124 20.17 -0.39 -16.02
N LEU A 125 20.04 -1.61 -16.54
CA LEU A 125 18.87 -2.46 -16.30
C LEU A 125 18.73 -2.84 -14.82
N PHE A 126 19.85 -3.07 -14.16
CA PHE A 126 19.91 -3.36 -12.74
C PHE A 126 19.46 -2.14 -11.90
N THR A 127 19.98 -0.95 -12.17
CA THR A 127 19.56 0.29 -11.49
C THR A 127 18.09 0.64 -11.75
N LYS A 128 17.58 0.32 -12.95
CA LYS A 128 16.14 0.48 -13.24
C LYS A 128 15.29 -0.44 -12.38
N SER A 129 15.69 -1.71 -12.24
CA SER A 129 14.99 -2.69 -11.40
C SER A 129 15.02 -2.27 -9.93
N LEU A 130 16.17 -1.78 -9.46
CA LEU A 130 16.31 -1.14 -8.15
C LEU A 130 15.36 0.05 -7.99
N ASN A 131 15.26 0.96 -8.95
CA ASN A 131 14.39 2.13 -8.83
C ASN A 131 12.90 1.78 -8.80
N GLU A 132 12.44 0.80 -9.59
CA GLU A 132 11.05 0.36 -9.58
C GLU A 132 10.67 -0.28 -8.22
N ASP A 133 11.59 -1.01 -7.57
CA ASP A 133 11.37 -1.62 -6.26
C ASP A 133 11.65 -0.65 -5.08
N ILE A 134 12.60 0.28 -5.21
CA ILE A 134 12.89 1.33 -4.22
C ILE A 134 11.82 2.41 -4.22
N LEU A 135 11.18 2.74 -5.35
CA LEU A 135 10.01 3.65 -5.38
C LEU A 135 8.87 3.15 -4.48
N ILE A 136 8.72 1.83 -4.31
CA ILE A 136 7.73 1.24 -3.39
C ILE A 136 8.12 1.49 -1.93
N VAL A 137 9.42 1.50 -1.62
CA VAL A 137 9.94 1.84 -0.28
C VAL A 137 9.91 3.35 -0.06
N GLN A 138 10.20 4.15 -1.08
CA GLN A 138 10.18 5.60 -1.02
C GLN A 138 8.74 6.09 -0.82
N ILE A 139 7.71 5.50 -1.46
CA ILE A 139 6.30 5.80 -1.15
C ILE A 139 5.95 5.41 0.30
N TYR A 140 6.49 4.30 0.81
CA TYR A 140 6.28 3.85 2.19
C TYR A 140 7.00 4.75 3.22
N VAL A 141 8.20 5.22 2.91
CA VAL A 141 9.03 6.10 3.77
C VAL A 141 8.61 7.57 3.65
N ASP A 142 8.18 8.03 2.48
CA ASP A 142 7.65 9.38 2.23
C ASP A 142 6.33 9.62 2.98
N SER A 143 5.58 8.56 3.31
CA SER A 143 4.44 8.65 4.24
C SER A 143 4.84 8.99 5.68
N THR A 144 6.13 8.94 6.02
CA THR A 144 6.64 9.17 7.38
C THR A 144 7.81 10.17 7.49
N ASN A 145 8.41 10.66 6.41
CA ASN A 145 9.53 11.62 6.54
C ASN A 145 9.72 12.59 5.36
N GLU A 146 9.08 13.76 5.46
CA GLU A 146 9.07 14.86 4.48
C GLU A 146 10.47 15.47 4.18
N SER A 147 11.48 15.17 5.01
CA SER A 147 12.82 15.76 4.91
C SER A 147 13.68 15.15 3.79
N LEU A 148 13.53 13.86 3.46
CA LEU A 148 14.41 13.19 2.48
C LEU A 148 14.02 13.47 1.02
N CYS A 149 12.75 13.78 0.76
CA CYS A 149 12.24 14.05 -0.59
C CYS A 149 12.92 15.26 -1.26
N LYS A 150 13.42 16.23 -0.46
CA LYS A 150 14.07 17.46 -0.96
C LYS A 150 15.50 17.26 -1.45
N ASP A 151 16.18 16.22 -1.00
CA ASP A 151 17.57 15.96 -1.40
C ASP A 151 17.65 15.05 -2.63
N PHE A 152 16.67 14.17 -2.84
CA PHE A 152 16.57 13.39 -4.08
C PHE A 152 16.13 14.23 -5.30
N ALA A 153 15.27 15.24 -5.10
CA ALA A 153 14.85 16.14 -6.17
C ALA A 153 15.97 17.05 -6.72
N LYS A 154 17.13 17.12 -6.05
CA LYS A 154 18.30 17.89 -6.51
C LYS A 154 19.25 17.07 -7.40
N ILE A 155 19.06 15.75 -7.47
CA ILE A 155 19.95 14.82 -8.18
C ILE A 155 19.36 14.40 -9.53
N MET A 156 18.07 14.67 -9.78
CA MET A 156 17.44 14.61 -11.11
C MET A 156 17.38 16.00 -11.75
#